data_AF-A0A8C6S565-F1
#
_entry.id   AF-A0A8C6S565-F1
#
_cell.length_a   1.000
_cell.length_b   1.000
_cell.length_c   1.000
_cell.angle_alpha   90.00
_cell.angle_beta   90.00
_cell.angle_gamma   90.00
#
_symmetry.space_group_name_H-M   'P 1'
#
loop_
_entity.id
_entity.type
_entity.pdbx_description
1 polymer ?
#
loop_
_entity_poly.entity_id
_entity_poly.type
_entity_poly.pdbx_seq_one_letter_code
_entity_poly.pdbx_strand_id
1 'polypeptide(L)'
;MKRLKRKKQHVQVHENGSLKRETDNGKKHKLAEIHHALNCDPVDIETLRKAAASKGGLLTDELRRKVWPKLLNINAFDLPHKPSKDVRENHKDYNQVLLDVRRSMKRFPKGMPAAERAVLQEQLIDIILDVLKRCPQLHYYQGYHDVAVTLLLVVGERMALALLDKLSNFHLRDFMDPTMDSTKHILNYLMPILEQVDPDLHDFMLRAEVGTIFALSWLITWYGHVLPEFKHTLRLYDFFLASHPLMPIYLAAAIVLHREKEVKRTECDMAMVHHLLSRIPQDLPYELLIARAQELFDQYPPAVLAKKAALQPRKSLSISTFQAFQLSTQHQRPDSILQRLTRNQGSFSRHASPGSDLALLPRDSSSVWGRGDRMVKMAVWGLSATLGAAVFAVAQTAMDWGPEVLLQLF
;
A
#
# COMPACT_ATOMS: atom_id res chain seq x y z
N MET A 1 68.48 -11.00 35.22
CA MET A 1 67.11 -10.46 35.22
C MET A 1 66.79 -9.84 33.85
N LYS A 2 66.01 -10.52 33.00
CA LYS A 2 65.51 -9.96 31.72
C LYS A 2 64.00 -10.14 31.67
N ARG A 3 63.29 -9.01 31.56
CA ARG A 3 61.82 -8.86 31.56
C ARG A 3 61.21 -9.44 30.27
N LEU A 4 60.21 -10.31 30.40
CA LEU A 4 59.30 -10.70 29.31
C LEU A 4 58.22 -9.62 29.09
N LYS A 5 58.12 -9.09 27.86
CA LYS A 5 57.00 -8.26 27.40
C LYS A 5 55.85 -9.16 26.93
N ARG A 6 54.70 -9.10 27.63
CA ARG A 6 53.42 -9.66 27.16
C ARG A 6 52.86 -8.81 26.02
N LYS A 7 52.64 -9.40 24.84
CA LYS A 7 51.84 -8.81 23.74
C LYS A 7 50.36 -8.92 24.11
N LYS A 8 49.66 -7.77 24.21
CA LYS A 8 48.19 -7.71 24.19
C LYS A 8 47.72 -7.94 22.75
N GLN A 9 46.94 -8.98 22.51
CA GLN A 9 46.17 -9.15 21.28
C GLN A 9 44.94 -8.24 21.35
N HIS A 10 44.85 -7.32 20.38
CA HIS A 10 43.65 -6.55 20.07
C HIS A 10 42.66 -7.50 19.37
N VAL A 11 41.53 -7.80 20.02
CA VAL A 11 40.38 -8.43 19.36
C VAL A 11 39.56 -7.30 18.74
N GLN A 12 39.69 -7.10 17.44
CA GLN A 12 38.97 -6.07 16.69
C GLN A 12 37.82 -6.74 15.92
N VAL A 13 36.61 -6.56 16.45
CA VAL A 13 35.30 -6.48 15.79
C VAL A 13 35.20 -7.06 14.37
N HIS A 14 34.84 -8.35 14.24
CA HIS A 14 34.47 -9.00 12.97
C HIS A 14 32.95 -9.22 12.80
N GLU A 15 32.13 -9.01 13.84
CA GLU A 15 30.68 -9.29 13.81
C GLU A 15 29.90 -8.35 12.88
N ASN A 16 30.30 -7.08 12.79
CA ASN A 16 29.55 -6.06 12.04
C ASN A 16 29.58 -6.26 10.50
N GLY A 17 30.59 -6.98 9.99
CA GLY A 17 30.71 -7.32 8.58
C GLY A 17 29.87 -8.53 8.16
N SER A 18 29.66 -9.50 9.05
CA SER A 18 28.88 -10.70 8.79
C SER A 18 27.38 -10.39 8.75
N LEU A 19 26.88 -9.66 9.75
CA LEU A 19 25.47 -9.24 9.85
C LEU A 19 25.04 -8.36 8.66
N LYS A 20 25.91 -7.45 8.19
CA LYS A 20 25.63 -6.63 6.99
C LYS A 20 25.58 -7.46 5.70
N ARG A 21 26.45 -8.47 5.56
CA ARG A 21 26.44 -9.35 4.37
C ARG A 21 25.23 -10.28 4.35
N GLU A 22 24.84 -10.83 5.50
CA GLU A 22 23.65 -11.67 5.61
C GLU A 22 22.36 -10.88 5.34
N THR A 23 22.26 -9.67 5.87
CA THR A 23 21.10 -8.79 5.61
C THR A 23 21.02 -8.34 4.15
N ASP A 24 22.16 -8.08 3.50
CA ASP A 24 22.21 -7.74 2.07
C ASP A 24 21.86 -8.95 1.18
N ASN A 25 22.33 -10.15 1.54
CA ASN A 25 21.98 -11.38 0.83
C ASN A 25 20.48 -11.71 0.95
N GLY A 26 19.90 -11.55 2.15
CA GLY A 26 18.46 -11.74 2.37
C GLY A 26 17.60 -10.77 1.54
N LYS A 27 18.02 -9.51 1.40
CA LYS A 27 17.33 -8.53 0.54
C LYS A 27 17.38 -8.91 -0.94
N LYS A 28 18.54 -9.37 -1.42
CA LYS A 28 18.71 -9.82 -2.82
C LYS A 28 17.85 -11.05 -3.12
N HIS A 29 17.80 -12.00 -2.19
CA HIS A 29 16.93 -13.17 -2.33
C HIS A 29 15.45 -12.77 -2.39
N LYS A 30 14.99 -11.91 -1.47
CA LYS A 30 13.62 -11.40 -1.45
C LYS A 30 13.25 -10.64 -2.73
N LEU A 31 14.18 -9.83 -3.24
CA LEU A 31 14.01 -9.12 -4.51
C LEU A 31 13.79 -10.11 -5.68
N ALA A 32 14.63 -11.15 -5.76
CA ALA A 32 14.51 -12.18 -6.79
C ALA A 32 13.18 -12.95 -6.69
N GLU A 33 12.74 -13.27 -5.47
CA GLU A 33 11.46 -13.93 -5.19
C GLU A 33 10.27 -13.08 -5.66
N ILE A 34 10.26 -11.77 -5.32
CA ILE A 34 9.21 -10.84 -5.75
C ILE A 34 9.17 -10.75 -7.29
N HIS A 35 10.33 -10.62 -7.94
CA HIS A 35 10.39 -10.57 -9.41
C HIS A 35 9.92 -11.86 -10.06
N HIS A 36 10.29 -13.01 -9.50
CA HIS A 36 9.82 -14.29 -9.98
C HIS A 36 8.30 -14.38 -9.89
N ALA A 37 7.72 -14.07 -8.73
CA ALA A 37 6.28 -14.10 -8.50
C ALA A 37 5.49 -13.16 -9.42
N LEU A 38 6.03 -11.96 -9.71
CA LEU A 38 5.45 -11.01 -10.67
C LEU A 38 5.43 -11.54 -12.11
N ASN A 39 6.39 -12.40 -12.47
CA ASN A 39 6.57 -12.94 -13.82
C ASN A 39 5.88 -14.30 -14.04
N CYS A 40 5.31 -14.91 -13.00
CA CYS A 40 4.50 -16.13 -13.12
C CYS A 40 3.19 -15.88 -13.91
N ASP A 41 2.67 -16.93 -14.55
CA ASP A 41 1.33 -16.93 -15.16
C ASP A 41 0.51 -18.15 -14.67
N PRO A 42 -0.52 -17.96 -13.82
CA PRO A 42 -0.95 -16.68 -13.25
C PRO A 42 0.10 -16.08 -12.30
N VAL A 43 0.00 -14.76 -12.05
CA VAL A 43 0.88 -14.06 -11.10
C VAL A 43 0.76 -14.71 -9.72
N ASP A 44 1.88 -15.02 -9.07
CA ASP A 44 1.88 -15.65 -7.75
C ASP A 44 1.62 -14.61 -6.65
N ILE A 45 0.33 -14.28 -6.46
CA ILE A 45 -0.10 -13.29 -5.48
C ILE A 45 0.22 -13.72 -4.04
N GLU A 46 0.24 -15.03 -3.76
CA GLU A 46 0.47 -15.52 -2.40
C GLU A 46 1.92 -15.24 -1.96
N THR A 47 2.88 -15.50 -2.85
CA THR A 47 4.27 -15.12 -2.62
C THR A 47 4.44 -13.60 -2.48
N LEU A 48 3.71 -12.80 -3.29
CA LEU A 48 3.73 -11.34 -3.15
C LEU A 48 3.15 -10.86 -1.80
N ARG A 49 2.07 -11.47 -1.31
CA ARG A 49 1.50 -11.18 0.01
C ARG A 49 2.49 -11.51 1.13
N LYS A 50 3.08 -12.70 1.10
CA LYS A 50 4.10 -13.13 2.07
C LYS A 50 5.32 -12.20 2.05
N ALA A 51 5.77 -11.79 0.88
CA ALA A 51 6.87 -10.84 0.75
C ALA A 51 6.52 -9.46 1.34
N ALA A 52 5.30 -8.96 1.10
CA ALA A 52 4.83 -7.68 1.62
C ALA A 52 4.62 -7.68 3.15
N ALA A 53 4.16 -8.80 3.72
CA ALA A 53 3.97 -8.95 5.16
C ALA A 53 5.29 -9.19 5.92
N SER A 54 6.20 -9.97 5.34
CA SER A 54 7.48 -10.32 5.96
C SER A 54 8.42 -9.11 6.14
N LYS A 55 9.43 -9.29 7.01
CA LYS A 55 10.37 -8.24 7.44
C LYS A 55 10.87 -7.37 6.28
N GLY A 56 10.78 -6.05 6.45
CA GLY A 56 11.20 -5.05 5.46
C GLY A 56 10.23 -4.80 4.31
N GLY A 57 9.10 -5.51 4.25
CA GLY A 57 8.05 -5.30 3.24
C GLY A 57 8.57 -5.45 1.80
N LEU A 58 8.09 -4.59 0.91
CA LEU A 58 8.42 -4.65 -0.53
C LEU A 58 9.73 -3.94 -0.90
N LEU A 59 10.54 -3.52 0.08
CA LEU A 59 11.87 -2.94 -0.08
C LEU A 59 11.93 -1.55 -0.73
N THR A 60 11.33 -1.33 -1.90
CA THR A 60 11.47 -0.11 -2.71
C THR A 60 10.14 0.36 -3.33
N ASP A 61 10.04 1.65 -3.62
CA ASP A 61 8.86 2.22 -4.28
C ASP A 61 8.67 1.70 -5.71
N GLU A 62 9.76 1.30 -6.38
CA GLU A 62 9.66 0.68 -7.70
C GLU A 62 8.94 -0.67 -7.64
N LEU A 63 9.22 -1.48 -6.61
CA LEU A 63 8.50 -2.74 -6.39
C LEU A 63 7.06 -2.46 -5.96
N ARG A 64 6.81 -1.48 -5.10
CA ARG A 64 5.44 -1.08 -4.71
C ARG A 64 4.59 -0.71 -5.91
N ARG A 65 5.13 0.06 -6.85
CA ARG A 65 4.46 0.42 -8.12
C ARG A 65 4.04 -0.79 -8.96
N LYS A 66 4.73 -1.92 -8.83
CA LYS A 66 4.41 -3.17 -9.54
C LYS A 66 3.49 -4.08 -8.73
N VAL A 67 3.71 -4.17 -7.41
CA VAL A 67 3.07 -5.16 -6.54
C VAL A 67 1.76 -4.66 -5.94
N TRP A 68 1.65 -3.41 -5.49
CA TRP A 68 0.40 -2.89 -4.92
C TRP A 68 -0.81 -3.04 -5.85
N PRO A 69 -0.70 -2.76 -7.17
CA PRO A 69 -1.79 -3.04 -8.10
C PRO A 69 -2.18 -4.51 -8.12
N LYS A 70 -1.21 -5.43 -8.05
CA LYS A 70 -1.49 -6.88 -8.03
C LYS A 70 -2.17 -7.32 -6.75
N LEU A 71 -1.78 -6.79 -5.59
CA LEU A 71 -2.46 -7.07 -4.32
C LEU A 71 -3.92 -6.59 -4.34
N LEU A 72 -4.20 -5.51 -5.09
CA LEU A 72 -5.54 -4.95 -5.25
C LEU A 72 -6.33 -5.42 -6.48
N ASN A 73 -5.80 -6.40 -7.23
CA ASN A 73 -6.39 -6.90 -8.47
C ASN A 73 -6.67 -5.78 -9.50
N ILE A 74 -5.71 -4.87 -9.67
CA ILE A 74 -5.76 -3.76 -10.60
C ILE A 74 -4.91 -4.06 -11.82
N ASN A 75 -5.51 -3.82 -12.97
CA ASN A 75 -4.87 -4.00 -14.25
C ASN A 75 -4.18 -2.70 -14.70
N ALA A 76 -2.85 -2.73 -14.77
CA ALA A 76 -2.05 -1.55 -15.14
C ALA A 76 -2.29 -1.04 -16.58
N PHE A 77 -2.87 -1.86 -17.45
CA PHE A 77 -3.18 -1.48 -18.82
C PHE A 77 -4.62 -0.99 -19.00
N ASP A 78 -5.48 -1.16 -17.99
CA ASP A 78 -6.88 -0.74 -17.99
C ASP A 78 -7.12 0.20 -16.80
N LEU A 79 -6.39 1.31 -16.82
CA LEU A 79 -6.46 2.34 -15.79
C LEU A 79 -7.49 3.41 -16.16
N PRO A 80 -8.21 3.97 -15.17
CA PRO A 80 -9.12 5.08 -15.41
C PRO A 80 -8.40 6.23 -16.11
N HIS A 81 -9.17 6.98 -16.89
CA HIS A 81 -8.73 8.26 -17.43
C HIS A 81 -8.35 9.19 -16.27
N LYS A 82 -7.46 10.14 -16.55
CA LYS A 82 -7.13 11.18 -15.57
C LYS A 82 -8.42 11.92 -15.19
N PRO A 83 -8.62 12.24 -13.89
CA PRO A 83 -9.70 13.12 -13.48
C PRO A 83 -9.67 14.40 -14.31
N SER A 84 -10.82 14.81 -14.80
CA SER A 84 -10.97 16.12 -15.44
C SER A 84 -11.34 17.16 -14.39
N LYS A 85 -10.95 18.42 -14.61
CA LYS A 85 -11.12 19.50 -13.62
C LYS A 85 -12.59 19.82 -13.34
N ASP A 86 -13.51 19.46 -14.22
CA ASP A 86 -14.96 19.57 -14.03
C ASP A 86 -15.46 18.69 -12.87
N VAL A 87 -14.67 17.72 -12.40
CA VAL A 87 -15.01 16.91 -11.21
C VAL A 87 -15.26 17.77 -9.97
N ARG A 88 -14.69 18.98 -9.92
CA ARG A 88 -14.82 19.94 -8.83
C ARG A 88 -16.16 20.67 -8.85
N GLU A 89 -16.76 20.82 -10.03
CA GLU A 89 -17.96 21.62 -10.22
C GLU A 89 -19.15 20.98 -9.49
N ASN A 90 -19.79 21.76 -8.62
CA ASN A 90 -20.96 21.35 -7.84
C ASN A 90 -20.75 20.09 -6.95
N HIS A 91 -19.50 19.73 -6.64
CA HIS A 91 -19.23 18.59 -5.77
C HIS A 91 -19.41 18.97 -4.30
N LYS A 92 -20.34 18.30 -3.61
CA LYS A 92 -20.72 18.59 -2.20
C LYS A 92 -19.52 18.63 -1.24
N ASP A 93 -18.54 17.75 -1.46
CA ASP A 93 -17.35 17.62 -0.59
C ASP A 93 -16.15 18.51 -1.00
N TYR A 94 -16.22 19.26 -2.11
CA TYR A 94 -15.07 20.00 -2.67
C TYR A 94 -14.37 20.89 -1.64
N ASN A 95 -15.14 21.72 -0.93
CA ASN A 95 -14.59 22.68 0.03
C ASN A 95 -13.89 21.97 1.20
N GLN A 96 -14.46 20.87 1.68
CA GLN A 96 -13.86 20.10 2.78
C GLN A 96 -12.55 19.43 2.33
N VAL A 97 -12.55 18.80 1.15
CA VAL A 97 -11.36 18.17 0.57
C VAL A 97 -10.25 19.21 0.36
N LEU A 98 -10.58 20.39 -0.18
CA LEU A 98 -9.63 21.48 -0.38
C LEU A 98 -8.98 21.93 0.93
N LEU A 99 -9.77 22.12 1.99
CA LEU A 99 -9.25 22.52 3.31
C LEU A 99 -8.35 21.46 3.92
N ASP A 100 -8.70 20.19 3.76
CA ASP A 100 -7.93 19.05 4.27
C ASP A 100 -6.58 18.91 3.55
N VAL A 101 -6.57 18.97 2.22
CA VAL A 101 -5.36 18.90 1.40
C VAL A 101 -4.41 20.07 1.65
N ARG A 102 -4.94 21.26 1.94
CA ARG A 102 -4.11 22.41 2.33
C ARG A 102 -3.42 22.20 3.68
N ARG A 103 -4.05 21.44 4.59
CA ARG A 103 -3.50 21.14 5.93
C ARG A 103 -2.50 19.97 5.93
N SER A 104 -2.44 19.18 4.86
CA SER A 104 -1.57 17.99 4.76
C SER A 104 -0.12 18.27 4.33
N MET A 105 0.38 19.50 4.51
CA MET A 105 1.71 19.94 4.05
C MET A 105 2.86 19.09 4.59
N LYS A 106 2.73 18.57 5.82
CA LYS A 106 3.75 17.71 6.46
C LYS A 106 3.92 16.35 5.79
N ARG A 107 3.03 15.98 4.86
CA ARG A 107 3.06 14.68 4.16
C ARG A 107 3.95 14.65 2.95
N PHE A 108 4.27 15.81 2.41
CA PHE A 108 5.17 15.91 1.28
C PHE A 108 6.63 15.82 1.74
N PRO A 109 7.53 15.24 0.93
CA PRO A 109 8.95 15.17 1.24
C PRO A 109 9.54 16.54 1.63
N LYS A 110 10.38 16.56 2.66
CA LYS A 110 11.09 17.77 3.07
C LYS A 110 11.96 18.25 1.92
N GLY A 111 11.79 19.51 1.51
CA GLY A 111 12.54 20.11 0.39
C GLY A 111 11.85 20.01 -0.97
N MET A 112 10.66 19.40 -1.07
CA MET A 112 9.88 19.42 -2.31
C MET A 112 9.57 20.87 -2.75
N PRO A 113 9.84 21.24 -4.01
CA PRO A 113 9.51 22.56 -4.54
C PRO A 113 8.02 22.89 -4.39
N ALA A 114 7.70 24.14 -4.04
CA ALA A 114 6.33 24.56 -3.80
C ALA A 114 5.43 24.38 -5.03
N ALA A 115 5.96 24.60 -6.24
CA ALA A 115 5.24 24.42 -7.49
C ALA A 115 4.89 22.95 -7.75
N GLU A 116 5.85 22.03 -7.56
CA GLU A 116 5.61 20.59 -7.69
C GLU A 116 4.57 20.10 -6.68
N ARG A 117 4.71 20.54 -5.42
CA ARG A 117 3.73 20.21 -4.38
C ARG A 117 2.33 20.74 -4.72
N ALA A 118 2.22 21.96 -5.25
CA ALA A 118 0.94 22.52 -5.65
C ALA A 118 0.27 21.64 -6.73
N VAL A 119 1.03 21.17 -7.72
CA VAL A 119 0.52 20.22 -8.72
C VAL A 119 0.00 18.93 -8.07
N LEU A 120 0.76 18.35 -7.13
CA LEU A 120 0.32 17.14 -6.42
C LEU A 120 -0.91 17.38 -5.54
N GLN A 121 -1.04 18.56 -4.92
CA GLN A 121 -2.24 18.92 -4.14
C GLN A 121 -3.47 19.02 -5.04
N GLU A 122 -3.34 19.62 -6.22
CA GLU A 122 -4.44 19.68 -7.19
C GLU A 122 -4.85 18.28 -7.68
N GLN A 123 -3.87 17.44 -8.02
CA GLN A 123 -4.12 16.04 -8.40
C GLN A 123 -4.79 15.25 -7.26
N LEU A 124 -4.37 15.48 -6.02
CA LEU A 124 -4.94 14.82 -4.84
C LEU A 124 -6.42 15.19 -4.66
N ILE A 125 -6.76 16.47 -4.82
CA ILE A 125 -8.15 16.93 -4.78
C ILE A 125 -8.95 16.24 -5.89
N ASP A 126 -8.44 16.24 -7.12
CA ASP A 126 -9.14 15.68 -8.26
C ASP A 126 -9.38 14.17 -8.12
N ILE A 127 -8.38 13.42 -7.65
CA ILE A 127 -8.49 11.97 -7.38
C ILE A 127 -9.57 11.68 -6.34
N ILE A 128 -9.58 12.39 -5.21
CA ILE A 128 -10.55 12.16 -4.13
C ILE A 128 -11.98 12.41 -4.63
N LEU A 129 -12.21 13.52 -5.31
CA LEU A 129 -13.54 13.88 -5.81
C LEU A 129 -13.99 12.95 -6.93
N ASP A 130 -13.07 12.48 -7.76
CA ASP A 130 -13.38 11.54 -8.85
C ASP A 130 -13.83 10.18 -8.30
N VAL A 131 -13.20 9.66 -7.23
CA VAL A 131 -13.68 8.46 -6.52
C VAL A 131 -15.08 8.68 -5.94
N LEU A 132 -15.30 9.79 -5.24
CA LEU A 132 -16.60 10.09 -4.62
C LEU A 132 -17.72 10.28 -5.66
N LYS A 133 -17.40 10.87 -6.83
CA LYS A 133 -18.33 11.03 -7.95
C LYS A 133 -18.68 9.69 -8.60
N ARG A 134 -17.72 8.77 -8.76
CA ARG A 134 -17.96 7.42 -9.29
C ARG A 134 -18.71 6.51 -8.33
N CYS A 135 -18.58 6.76 -7.03
CA CYS A 135 -19.14 5.93 -5.97
C CYS A 135 -20.03 6.77 -5.02
N PRO A 136 -21.25 7.15 -5.43
CA PRO A 136 -22.14 8.03 -4.66
C PRO A 136 -22.53 7.51 -3.27
N GLN A 137 -22.38 6.20 -3.02
CA GLN A 137 -22.60 5.56 -1.73
C GLN A 137 -21.53 5.92 -0.68
N LEU A 138 -20.36 6.40 -1.12
CA LEU A 138 -19.24 6.73 -0.26
C LEU A 138 -19.36 8.17 0.25
N HIS A 139 -19.02 8.34 1.52
CA HIS A 139 -19.03 9.62 2.21
C HIS A 139 -17.61 9.99 2.58
N TYR A 140 -17.21 11.22 2.27
CA TYR A 140 -15.89 11.72 2.64
C TYR A 140 -15.76 11.78 4.17
N TYR A 141 -14.61 11.35 4.69
CA TYR A 141 -14.25 11.53 6.09
C TYR A 141 -12.91 12.26 6.21
N GLN A 142 -12.77 13.08 7.24
CA GLN A 142 -11.52 13.80 7.51
C GLN A 142 -10.42 12.81 7.88
N GLY A 143 -9.36 12.77 7.07
CA GLY A 143 -8.27 11.80 7.15
C GLY A 143 -8.15 10.89 5.92
N TYR A 144 -9.19 10.81 5.07
CA TYR A 144 -9.14 10.05 3.82
C TYR A 144 -8.03 10.55 2.87
N HIS A 145 -7.78 11.87 2.88
CA HIS A 145 -6.71 12.50 2.11
C HIS A 145 -5.30 12.02 2.49
N ASP A 146 -5.08 11.58 3.74
CA ASP A 146 -3.80 11.01 4.18
C ASP A 146 -3.51 9.67 3.49
N VAL A 147 -4.56 8.89 3.19
CA VAL A 147 -4.42 7.67 2.40
C VAL A 147 -4.15 7.98 0.94
N ALA A 148 -4.97 8.87 0.37
CA ALA A 148 -4.86 9.26 -1.03
C ALA A 148 -3.50 9.87 -1.38
N VAL A 149 -2.94 10.75 -0.54
CA VAL A 149 -1.62 11.37 -0.80
C VAL A 149 -0.49 10.34 -0.75
N THR A 150 -0.60 9.33 0.11
CA THR A 150 0.40 8.26 0.23
C THR A 150 0.44 7.44 -1.06
N LEU A 151 -0.73 7.10 -1.62
CA LEU A 151 -0.80 6.42 -2.91
C LEU A 151 -0.27 7.31 -4.05
N LEU A 152 -0.68 8.57 -4.09
CA LEU A 152 -0.25 9.53 -5.11
C LEU A 152 1.28 9.66 -5.17
N LEU A 153 1.94 9.80 -4.02
CA LEU A 153 3.39 9.96 -3.93
C LEU A 153 4.17 8.72 -4.40
N VAL A 154 3.59 7.52 -4.30
CA VAL A 154 4.28 6.27 -4.65
C VAL A 154 4.01 5.85 -6.09
N VAL A 155 2.74 5.88 -6.51
CA VAL A 155 2.29 5.29 -7.78
C VAL A 155 1.84 6.29 -8.84
N GLY A 156 1.75 7.57 -8.48
CA GLY A 156 1.31 8.63 -9.39
C GLY A 156 -0.20 8.64 -9.65
N GLU A 157 -0.67 9.69 -10.30
CA GLU A 157 -2.09 10.09 -10.39
C GLU A 157 -3.06 8.98 -10.83
N ARG A 158 -2.88 8.40 -12.03
CA ARG A 158 -3.85 7.43 -12.59
C ARG A 158 -3.91 6.12 -11.81
N MET A 159 -2.75 5.63 -11.37
CA MET A 159 -2.69 4.41 -10.57
C MET A 159 -3.23 4.67 -9.16
N ALA A 160 -2.92 5.83 -8.56
CA ALA A 160 -3.45 6.21 -7.26
C ALA A 160 -4.97 6.30 -7.29
N LEU A 161 -5.57 6.86 -8.35
CA LEU A 161 -7.01 6.85 -8.55
C LEU A 161 -7.59 5.43 -8.54
N ALA A 162 -6.99 4.51 -9.31
CA ALA A 162 -7.44 3.12 -9.37
C ALA A 162 -7.30 2.40 -8.02
N LEU A 163 -6.15 2.54 -7.35
CA LEU A 163 -5.92 1.93 -6.03
C LEU A 163 -6.88 2.50 -4.99
N LEU A 164 -7.08 3.81 -4.98
CA LEU A 164 -7.93 4.49 -4.02
C LEU A 164 -9.40 4.10 -4.22
N ASP A 165 -9.90 4.06 -5.45
CA ASP A 165 -11.25 3.57 -5.77
C ASP A 165 -11.46 2.13 -5.25
N LYS A 166 -10.48 1.25 -5.48
CA LYS A 166 -10.54 -0.12 -4.96
C LYS A 166 -10.53 -0.13 -3.44
N LEU A 167 -9.61 0.57 -2.78
CA LEU A 167 -9.53 0.60 -1.31
C LEU A 167 -10.81 1.14 -0.68
N SER A 168 -11.40 2.18 -1.27
CA SER A 168 -12.66 2.78 -0.84
C SER A 168 -13.85 1.84 -0.89
N ASN A 169 -13.89 0.93 -1.85
CA ASN A 169 -14.96 -0.06 -1.98
C ASN A 169 -14.72 -1.34 -1.15
N PHE A 170 -13.52 -1.53 -0.61
CA PHE A 170 -13.16 -2.70 0.20
C PHE A 170 -12.64 -2.27 1.58
N HIS A 171 -11.34 -2.01 1.71
CA HIS A 171 -10.68 -1.86 3.01
C HIS A 171 -11.15 -0.64 3.82
N LEU A 172 -11.45 0.46 3.14
CA LEU A 172 -11.87 1.72 3.76
C LEU A 172 -13.40 1.87 3.76
N ARG A 173 -14.15 0.89 3.23
CA ARG A 173 -15.57 1.02 2.93
C ARG A 173 -16.40 1.43 4.14
N ASP A 174 -16.12 0.83 5.29
CA ASP A 174 -16.85 1.07 6.53
C ASP A 174 -16.51 2.44 7.16
N PHE A 175 -15.36 3.04 6.83
CA PHE A 175 -15.00 4.41 7.23
C PHE A 175 -15.74 5.47 6.40
N MET A 176 -16.22 5.09 5.22
CA MET A 176 -16.93 5.95 4.27
C MET A 176 -18.45 5.80 4.33
N ASP A 177 -18.98 5.21 5.40
CA ASP A 177 -20.42 5.22 5.67
C ASP A 177 -20.90 6.62 6.10
N PRO A 178 -22.20 6.94 5.92
CA PRO A 178 -22.75 8.24 6.31
C PRO A 178 -22.60 8.55 7.81
N THR A 179 -22.43 7.52 8.64
CA THR A 179 -22.28 7.63 10.09
C THR A 179 -21.00 6.92 10.54
N MET A 180 -20.45 7.36 11.68
CA MET A 180 -19.24 6.75 12.26
C MET A 180 -19.48 5.39 12.93
N ASP A 181 -20.70 4.87 12.93
CA ASP A 181 -21.03 3.64 13.64
C ASP A 181 -20.25 2.42 13.15
N SER A 182 -20.08 2.28 11.83
CA SER A 182 -19.32 1.17 11.24
C SER A 182 -17.83 1.29 11.60
N THR A 183 -17.32 2.51 11.71
CA THR A 183 -15.96 2.78 12.21
C THR A 183 -15.84 2.44 13.70
N LYS A 184 -16.82 2.84 14.53
CA LYS A 184 -16.88 2.46 15.96
C LYS A 184 -16.95 0.95 16.13
N HIS A 185 -17.70 0.24 15.28
CA HIS A 185 -17.76 -1.21 15.29
C HIS A 185 -16.39 -1.84 15.06
N ILE A 186 -15.60 -1.32 14.10
CA ILE A 186 -14.21 -1.76 13.89
C ILE A 186 -13.35 -1.47 15.12
N LEU A 187 -13.45 -0.27 15.70
CA LEU A 187 -12.69 0.09 16.91
C LEU A 187 -13.00 -0.80 18.11
N ASN A 188 -14.24 -1.27 18.22
CA ASN A 188 -14.66 -2.14 19.32
C ASN A 188 -14.03 -3.54 19.27
N TYR A 189 -13.33 -3.92 18.21
CA TYR A 189 -12.48 -5.13 18.22
C TYR A 189 -11.24 -4.99 19.11
N LEU A 190 -10.83 -3.76 19.47
CA LEU A 190 -9.63 -3.54 20.27
C LEU A 190 -9.74 -4.14 21.67
N MET A 191 -10.78 -3.79 22.42
CA MET A 191 -10.93 -4.24 23.82
C MET A 191 -10.99 -5.77 23.96
N PRO A 192 -11.75 -6.52 23.12
CA PRO A 192 -11.72 -7.98 23.14
C PRO A 192 -10.35 -8.59 22.83
N ILE A 193 -9.55 -7.98 21.94
CA ILE A 193 -8.17 -8.45 21.71
C ILE A 193 -7.34 -8.27 22.99
N LEU A 194 -7.46 -7.12 23.64
CA LEU A 194 -6.74 -6.84 24.89
C LEU A 194 -7.19 -7.79 26.01
N GLU A 195 -8.49 -8.04 26.16
CA GLU A 195 -9.05 -8.96 27.16
C GLU A 195 -8.46 -10.37 27.04
N GLN A 196 -8.29 -10.88 25.81
CA GLN A 196 -7.73 -12.22 25.62
C GLN A 196 -6.22 -12.31 25.90
N VAL A 197 -5.48 -11.20 25.77
CA VAL A 197 -4.00 -11.21 25.85
C VAL A 197 -3.48 -10.70 27.19
N ASP A 198 -4.10 -9.66 27.73
CA ASP A 198 -3.72 -8.98 28.96
C ASP A 198 -4.99 -8.46 29.68
N PRO A 199 -5.68 -9.32 30.45
CA PRO A 199 -6.88 -8.95 31.20
C PRO A 199 -6.65 -7.78 32.17
N ASP A 200 -5.47 -7.68 32.77
CA ASP A 200 -5.14 -6.59 33.70
C ASP A 200 -5.10 -5.23 32.99
N LEU A 201 -4.56 -5.19 31.77
CA LEU A 201 -4.55 -3.98 30.94
C LEU A 201 -5.96 -3.61 30.50
N HIS A 202 -6.72 -4.61 30.06
CA HIS A 202 -8.12 -4.45 29.69
C HIS A 202 -8.94 -3.83 30.83
N ASP A 203 -8.86 -4.42 32.03
CA ASP A 203 -9.62 -3.96 33.20
C ASP A 203 -9.17 -2.57 33.65
N PHE A 204 -7.87 -2.27 33.55
CA PHE A 204 -7.36 -0.92 33.79
C PHE A 204 -7.96 0.10 32.81
N MET A 205 -8.00 -0.21 31.52
CA MET A 205 -8.57 0.67 30.50
C MET A 205 -10.10 0.84 30.65
N LEU A 206 -10.81 -0.20 31.09
CA LEU A 206 -12.22 -0.11 31.44
C LEU A 206 -12.45 0.82 32.64
N ARG A 207 -11.70 0.65 33.73
CA ARG A 207 -11.79 1.52 34.91
C ARG A 207 -11.45 2.98 34.61
N ALA A 208 -10.50 3.20 33.69
CA ALA A 208 -10.15 4.54 33.23
C ALA A 208 -11.18 5.15 32.27
N GLU A 209 -12.20 4.39 31.81
CA GLU A 209 -13.24 4.85 30.90
C GLU A 209 -12.72 5.48 29.59
N VAL A 210 -11.52 5.09 29.14
CA VAL A 210 -10.86 5.71 27.97
C VAL A 210 -11.53 5.36 26.64
N GLY A 211 -12.24 4.23 26.59
CA GLY A 211 -12.83 3.71 25.36
C GLY A 211 -11.78 3.39 24.29
N THR A 212 -12.14 3.54 23.02
CA THR A 212 -11.28 3.17 21.87
C THR A 212 -11.07 4.30 20.87
N ILE A 213 -11.63 5.49 21.12
CA ILE A 213 -11.63 6.62 20.18
C ILE A 213 -10.23 7.18 19.93
N PHE A 214 -9.28 7.02 20.88
CA PHE A 214 -7.88 7.43 20.67
C PHE A 214 -7.25 6.77 19.42
N ALA A 215 -7.68 5.55 19.08
CA ALA A 215 -7.18 4.80 17.93
C ALA A 215 -7.90 5.15 16.62
N LEU A 216 -8.96 5.97 16.64
CA LEU A 216 -9.74 6.33 15.46
C LEU A 216 -8.84 6.93 14.37
N SER A 217 -8.02 7.93 14.73
CA SER A 217 -7.11 8.60 13.80
C SER A 217 -6.10 7.64 13.17
N TRP A 218 -5.72 6.58 13.90
CA TRP A 218 -4.78 5.58 13.41
C TRP A 218 -5.39 4.75 12.31
N LEU A 219 -6.61 4.27 12.51
CA LEU A 219 -7.28 3.41 11.55
C LEU A 219 -7.67 4.15 10.28
N ILE A 220 -8.35 5.30 10.41
CA ILE A 220 -8.92 6.00 9.25
C ILE A 220 -7.85 6.60 8.33
N THR A 221 -6.64 6.85 8.86
CA THR A 221 -5.50 7.38 8.09
C THR A 221 -4.45 6.31 7.77
N TRP A 222 -4.72 5.03 8.08
CA TRP A 222 -3.75 3.92 8.00
C TRP A 222 -2.41 4.29 8.63
N TYR A 223 -2.47 4.85 9.84
CA TYR A 223 -1.36 5.35 10.66
C TYR A 223 -0.57 6.49 10.05
N GLY A 224 -0.87 6.85 8.80
CA GLY A 224 -0.18 7.89 8.08
C GLY A 224 -0.06 9.10 8.99
N HIS A 225 -1.17 9.64 9.47
CA HIS A 225 -1.18 10.94 10.15
C HIS A 225 -0.28 11.02 11.38
N VAL A 226 -0.08 9.88 12.04
CA VAL A 226 0.58 9.81 13.34
C VAL A 226 2.05 9.41 13.20
N LEU A 227 2.42 8.70 12.12
CA LEU A 227 3.80 8.29 11.90
C LEU A 227 4.65 9.44 11.36
N PRO A 228 5.80 9.75 12.02
CA PRO A 228 6.65 10.86 11.61
C PRO A 228 7.45 10.55 10.34
N GLU A 229 7.81 9.29 10.13
CA GLU A 229 8.65 8.86 9.02
C GLU A 229 7.82 8.16 7.93
N PHE A 230 7.89 8.70 6.72
CA PHE A 230 7.14 8.18 5.57
C PHE A 230 7.50 6.71 5.26
N LYS A 231 8.77 6.31 5.47
CA LYS A 231 9.23 4.92 5.28
C LYS A 231 8.44 3.91 6.12
N HIS A 232 8.06 4.27 7.35
CA HIS A 232 7.28 3.38 8.23
C HIS A 232 5.83 3.31 7.75
N THR A 233 5.28 4.43 7.27
CA THR A 233 3.94 4.45 6.63
C THR A 233 3.92 3.50 5.43
N LEU A 234 4.89 3.59 4.52
CA LEU A 234 4.97 2.70 3.35
C LEU A 234 5.12 1.23 3.73
N ARG A 235 5.90 0.94 4.78
CA ARG A 235 6.04 -0.43 5.32
C ARG A 235 4.71 -0.98 5.86
N LEU A 236 3.89 -0.15 6.49
CA LEU A 236 2.55 -0.52 6.93
C LEU A 236 1.59 -0.69 5.75
N TYR A 237 1.71 0.11 4.69
CA TYR A 237 0.90 -0.07 3.49
C TYR A 237 1.20 -1.40 2.80
N ASP A 238 2.48 -1.79 2.70
CA ASP A 238 2.87 -3.12 2.22
C ASP A 238 2.14 -4.22 3.02
N PHE A 239 2.10 -4.09 4.35
CA PHE A 239 1.44 -5.05 5.23
C PHE A 239 -0.08 -5.05 5.10
N PHE A 240 -0.72 -3.89 5.13
CA PHE A 240 -2.19 -3.77 5.09
C PHE A 240 -2.77 -4.20 3.75
N LEU A 241 -2.12 -3.84 2.63
CA LEU A 241 -2.55 -4.28 1.29
C LEU A 241 -2.45 -5.80 1.09
N ALA A 242 -1.56 -6.46 1.85
CA ALA A 242 -1.40 -7.90 1.83
C ALA A 242 -2.31 -8.65 2.81
N SER A 243 -2.98 -7.94 3.71
CA SER A 243 -3.67 -8.50 4.87
C SER A 243 -5.19 -8.28 4.84
N HIS A 244 -5.88 -8.87 5.83
CA HIS A 244 -7.30 -8.65 6.05
C HIS A 244 -7.62 -7.17 6.38
N PRO A 245 -8.80 -6.61 6.02
CA PRO A 245 -9.14 -5.20 6.25
C PRO A 245 -9.12 -4.75 7.71
N LEU A 246 -9.32 -5.70 8.64
CA LEU A 246 -9.22 -5.43 10.07
C LEU A 246 -7.78 -5.41 10.60
N MET A 247 -6.76 -5.80 9.83
CA MET A 247 -5.38 -5.84 10.30
C MET A 247 -4.89 -4.53 10.97
N PRO A 248 -5.30 -3.32 10.54
CA PRO A 248 -4.99 -2.09 11.27
C PRO A 248 -5.42 -2.08 12.75
N ILE A 249 -6.56 -2.70 13.13
CA ILE A 249 -6.97 -2.77 14.55
C ILE A 249 -6.09 -3.73 15.35
N TYR A 250 -5.57 -4.79 14.73
CA TYR A 250 -4.62 -5.71 15.36
C TYR A 250 -3.26 -5.05 15.55
N LEU A 251 -2.83 -4.18 14.63
CA LEU A 251 -1.66 -3.34 14.85
C LEU A 251 -1.88 -2.35 16.00
N ALA A 252 -3.09 -1.78 16.14
CA ALA A 252 -3.43 -0.92 17.27
C ALA A 252 -3.31 -1.68 18.60
N ALA A 253 -3.86 -2.90 18.65
CA ALA A 253 -3.74 -3.77 19.81
C ALA A 253 -2.26 -4.09 20.13
N ALA A 254 -1.46 -4.45 19.11
CA ALA A 254 -0.03 -4.71 19.29
C ALA A 254 0.72 -3.49 19.87
N ILE A 255 0.40 -2.27 19.41
CA ILE A 255 1.00 -1.03 19.93
C ILE A 255 0.58 -0.78 21.39
N VAL A 256 -0.71 -0.95 21.72
CA VAL A 256 -1.21 -0.76 23.10
C VAL A 256 -0.58 -1.78 24.05
N LEU A 257 -0.54 -3.05 23.65
CA LEU A 257 0.11 -4.13 24.42
C LEU A 257 1.61 -3.91 24.60
N HIS A 258 2.30 -3.41 23.57
CA HIS A 258 3.72 -3.08 23.69
C HIS A 258 3.99 -2.00 24.75
N ARG A 259 3.01 -1.11 24.96
CA ARG A 259 3.08 -0.01 25.92
C ARG A 259 2.32 -0.29 27.22
N GLU A 260 1.97 -1.54 27.50
CA GLU A 260 1.11 -1.93 28.64
C GLU A 260 1.65 -1.41 29.99
N LYS A 261 2.96 -1.44 30.19
CA LYS A 261 3.61 -0.91 31.39
C LYS A 261 3.47 0.60 31.56
N GLU A 262 3.55 1.37 30.46
CA GLU A 262 3.34 2.82 30.50
C GLU A 262 1.88 3.14 30.82
N VAL A 263 0.96 2.42 30.18
CA VAL A 263 -0.49 2.59 30.37
C VAL A 263 -0.87 2.30 31.83
N LYS A 264 -0.48 1.14 32.37
CA LYS A 264 -0.81 0.72 33.75
C LYS A 264 -0.15 1.60 34.83
N ARG A 265 0.93 2.32 34.52
CA ARG A 265 1.59 3.27 35.44
C ARG A 265 1.00 4.68 35.39
N THR A 266 0.24 4.98 34.35
CA THR A 266 -0.42 6.28 34.22
C THR A 266 -1.56 6.37 35.21
N GLU A 267 -1.96 7.59 35.57
CA GLU A 267 -3.16 7.80 36.39
C GLU A 267 -4.37 7.17 35.69
N CYS A 268 -5.17 6.42 36.47
CA CYS A 268 -6.35 5.70 35.98
C CYS A 268 -7.51 6.68 35.75
N ASP A 269 -7.32 7.56 34.77
CA ASP A 269 -8.22 8.64 34.38
C ASP A 269 -8.33 8.68 32.85
N MET A 270 -9.54 9.00 32.36
CA MET A 270 -9.84 9.00 30.93
C MET A 270 -8.92 9.94 30.14
N ALA A 271 -8.69 11.16 30.62
CA ALA A 271 -7.90 12.15 29.91
C ALA A 271 -6.41 11.78 29.90
N MET A 272 -5.89 11.26 31.01
CA MET A 272 -4.49 10.86 31.14
C MET A 272 -4.14 9.68 30.23
N VAL A 273 -4.97 8.63 30.25
CA VAL A 273 -4.77 7.47 29.38
C VAL A 273 -4.98 7.84 27.91
N HIS A 274 -6.00 8.64 27.60
CA HIS A 274 -6.24 9.13 26.24
C HIS A 274 -5.07 9.96 25.72
N HIS A 275 -4.50 10.84 26.54
CA HIS A 275 -3.35 11.66 26.18
C HIS A 275 -2.12 10.81 25.87
N LEU A 276 -1.82 9.83 26.72
CA LEU A 276 -0.70 8.91 26.53
C LEU A 276 -0.85 8.10 25.23
N LEU A 277 -2.03 7.51 25.03
CA LEU A 277 -2.29 6.64 23.89
C LEU A 277 -2.38 7.42 22.59
N SER A 278 -2.97 8.62 22.57
CA SER A 278 -3.06 9.44 21.35
C SER A 278 -1.69 9.83 20.75
N ARG A 279 -0.61 9.74 21.54
CA ARG A 279 0.76 10.02 21.11
C ARG A 279 1.52 8.72 20.89
N ILE A 280 1.80 8.38 19.63
CA ILE A 280 2.64 7.24 19.27
C ILE A 280 4.13 7.64 19.40
N PRO A 281 4.95 6.88 20.16
CA PRO A 281 6.40 7.08 20.22
C PRO A 281 7.06 6.94 18.85
N GLN A 282 8.11 7.72 18.59
CA GLN A 282 8.75 7.73 17.26
C GLN A 282 9.57 6.46 16.99
N ASP A 283 10.07 5.81 18.03
CA ASP A 283 11.04 4.73 18.05
C ASP A 283 10.41 3.34 18.24
N LEU A 284 9.12 3.21 17.98
CA LEU A 284 8.43 1.91 18.08
C LEU A 284 9.07 0.84 17.17
N PRO A 285 9.20 -0.41 17.65
CA PRO A 285 9.80 -1.49 16.88
C PRO A 285 8.80 -2.06 15.85
N TYR A 286 8.52 -1.32 14.77
CA TYR A 286 7.44 -1.64 13.82
C TYR A 286 7.50 -3.06 13.24
N GLU A 287 8.69 -3.61 12.96
CA GLU A 287 8.78 -5.00 12.47
C GLU A 287 8.33 -6.02 13.51
N LEU A 288 8.61 -5.79 14.79
CA LEU A 288 8.11 -6.62 15.89
C LEU A 288 6.59 -6.44 16.05
N LEU A 289 6.10 -5.21 15.95
CA LEU A 289 4.68 -4.91 16.09
C LEU A 289 3.84 -5.49 14.94
N ILE A 290 4.36 -5.47 13.71
CA ILE A 290 3.73 -6.11 12.55
C ILE A 290 3.65 -7.63 12.74
N ALA A 291 4.75 -8.26 13.16
CA ALA A 291 4.75 -9.69 13.47
C ALA A 291 3.75 -10.01 14.59
N ARG A 292 3.72 -9.21 15.66
CA ARG A 292 2.76 -9.38 16.75
C ARG A 292 1.31 -9.18 16.30
N ALA A 293 1.04 -8.21 15.43
CA ALA A 293 -0.30 -8.01 14.88
C ALA A 293 -0.77 -9.23 14.09
N GLN A 294 0.12 -9.84 13.29
CA GLN A 294 -0.18 -11.08 12.58
C GLN A 294 -0.45 -12.24 13.56
N GLU A 295 0.38 -12.43 14.58
CA GLU A 295 0.16 -13.45 15.62
C GLU A 295 -1.19 -13.28 16.32
N LEU A 296 -1.56 -12.04 16.67
CA LEU A 296 -2.84 -11.74 17.29
C LEU A 296 -4.01 -12.05 16.35
N PHE A 297 -3.86 -11.76 15.05
CA PHE A 297 -4.88 -12.07 14.05
C PHE A 297 -5.08 -13.59 13.91
N ASP A 298 -4.00 -14.35 13.88
CA ASP A 298 -4.03 -15.81 13.72
C ASP A 298 -4.64 -16.50 14.95
N GLN A 299 -4.31 -16.03 16.16
CA GLN A 299 -4.83 -16.57 17.41
C GLN A 299 -6.27 -16.15 17.69
N TYR A 300 -6.62 -14.90 17.37
CA TYR A 300 -7.91 -14.30 17.67
C TYR A 300 -8.55 -13.71 16.42
N PRO A 301 -8.93 -14.56 15.43
CA PRO A 301 -9.49 -14.06 14.18
C PRO A 301 -10.83 -13.37 14.41
N PRO A 302 -11.24 -12.43 13.53
CA PRO A 302 -12.43 -11.60 13.75
C PRO A 302 -13.72 -12.39 13.98
N ALA A 303 -13.86 -13.55 13.33
CA ALA A 303 -15.03 -14.43 13.48
C ALA A 303 -15.15 -15.04 14.88
N VAL A 304 -14.03 -15.25 15.58
CA VAL A 304 -13.99 -15.74 16.96
C VAL A 304 -14.29 -14.61 17.94
N LEU A 305 -13.69 -13.44 17.74
CA LEU A 305 -13.90 -12.27 18.60
C LEU A 305 -15.34 -11.77 18.55
N ALA A 306 -15.94 -11.72 17.35
CA ALA A 306 -17.32 -11.29 17.16
C ALA A 306 -18.33 -12.14 17.96
N LYS A 307 -18.05 -13.44 18.15
CA LYS A 307 -18.92 -14.34 18.93
C LYS A 307 -18.79 -14.13 20.44
N LYS A 308 -17.61 -13.76 20.92
CA LYS A 308 -17.31 -13.64 22.36
C LYS A 308 -17.73 -12.28 22.94
N ALA A 309 -17.57 -11.20 22.18
CA ALA A 309 -17.51 -9.85 22.75
C ALA A 309 -18.85 -9.09 22.82
N ALA A 310 -20.00 -9.74 22.69
CA ALA A 310 -21.31 -9.07 22.53
C ALA A 310 -21.29 -7.93 21.48
N LEU A 311 -20.32 -7.96 20.56
CA LEU A 311 -20.23 -7.03 19.45
C LEU A 311 -21.53 -7.22 18.68
N GLN A 312 -22.36 -6.17 18.65
CA GLN A 312 -23.61 -6.22 17.92
C GLN A 312 -23.34 -6.79 16.52
N PRO A 313 -24.18 -7.70 16.00
CA PRO A 313 -24.01 -8.27 14.67
C PRO A 313 -24.28 -7.17 13.62
N ARG A 314 -23.33 -6.26 13.47
CA ARG A 314 -23.31 -5.25 12.42
C ARG A 314 -22.54 -5.86 11.26
N LYS A 315 -23.17 -5.89 10.09
CA LYS A 315 -22.53 -6.40 8.88
C LYS A 315 -21.49 -5.38 8.40
N SER A 316 -20.23 -5.59 8.73
CA SER A 316 -19.13 -4.89 8.08
C SER A 316 -19.05 -5.30 6.61
N LEU A 317 -19.12 -4.32 5.72
CA LEU A 317 -19.04 -4.57 4.28
C LEU A 317 -17.62 -4.93 3.87
N SER A 318 -16.62 -4.33 4.54
CA SER A 318 -15.21 -4.67 4.30
C SER A 318 -14.93 -6.14 4.62
N ILE A 319 -15.39 -6.66 5.78
CA ILE A 319 -15.18 -8.06 6.18
C ILE A 319 -15.92 -9.01 5.25
N SER A 320 -17.21 -8.77 4.99
CA SER A 320 -18.06 -9.70 4.24
C SER A 320 -17.65 -9.86 2.78
N THR A 321 -17.12 -8.81 2.15
CA THR A 321 -16.68 -8.84 0.75
C THR A 321 -15.23 -9.27 0.56
N PHE A 322 -14.42 -9.27 1.63
CA PHE A 322 -12.97 -9.47 1.52
C PHE A 322 -12.58 -10.85 1.00
N GLN A 323 -13.25 -11.92 1.43
CA GLN A 323 -12.92 -13.28 0.98
C GLN A 323 -13.09 -13.42 -0.55
N ALA A 324 -14.19 -12.89 -1.08
CA ALA A 324 -14.45 -12.88 -2.52
C ALA A 324 -13.40 -12.01 -3.26
N PHE A 325 -13.05 -10.86 -2.69
CA PHE A 325 -11.99 -10.01 -3.22
C PHE A 325 -10.62 -10.72 -3.26
N GLN A 326 -10.22 -11.40 -2.18
CA GLN A 326 -8.96 -12.13 -2.11
C GLN A 326 -8.91 -13.26 -3.15
N LEU A 327 -9.99 -14.03 -3.31
CA LEU A 327 -10.08 -15.07 -4.34
C LEU A 327 -9.99 -14.48 -5.76
N SER A 328 -10.55 -13.29 -5.99
CA SER A 328 -10.46 -12.61 -7.28
C SER A 328 -9.01 -12.28 -7.67
N THR A 329 -8.13 -12.05 -6.70
CA THR A 329 -6.73 -11.69 -6.96
C THR A 329 -5.92 -12.87 -7.52
N GLN A 330 -6.27 -14.11 -7.19
CA GLN A 330 -5.48 -15.31 -7.54
C GLN A 330 -5.48 -15.66 -9.04
N HIS A 331 -6.41 -15.10 -9.81
CA HIS A 331 -6.60 -15.44 -11.22
C HIS A 331 -6.03 -14.39 -12.19
N GLN A 332 -5.11 -13.55 -11.72
CA GLN A 332 -4.50 -12.49 -12.51
C GLN A 332 -3.54 -13.08 -13.56
N ARG A 333 -3.92 -12.95 -14.83
CA ARG A 333 -3.08 -13.32 -15.97
C ARG A 333 -2.56 -12.10 -16.72
N PRO A 334 -1.24 -11.94 -16.89
CA PRO A 334 -0.65 -10.86 -17.68
C PRO A 334 -1.23 -10.74 -19.09
N ASP A 335 -1.53 -11.87 -19.74
CA ASP A 335 -1.97 -11.94 -21.14
C ASP A 335 -3.49 -11.80 -21.36
N SER A 336 -4.27 -11.60 -20.30
CA SER A 336 -5.74 -11.51 -20.38
C SER A 336 -6.24 -10.40 -21.30
N ILE A 337 -5.49 -9.29 -21.39
CA ILE A 337 -5.82 -8.18 -22.28
C ILE A 337 -5.41 -8.46 -23.72
N LEU A 338 -4.25 -9.09 -23.96
CA LEU A 338 -3.89 -9.51 -25.31
C LEU A 338 -4.96 -10.46 -25.86
N GLN A 339 -5.41 -11.41 -25.04
CA GLN A 339 -6.53 -12.28 -25.42
C GLN A 339 -7.83 -11.49 -25.68
N ARG A 340 -8.16 -10.50 -24.85
CA ARG A 340 -9.37 -9.66 -25.03
C ARG A 340 -9.28 -8.75 -26.26
N LEU A 341 -8.13 -8.15 -26.54
CA LEU A 341 -7.87 -7.31 -27.71
C LEU A 341 -7.86 -8.15 -28.99
N THR A 342 -7.20 -9.31 -29.00
CA THR A 342 -7.24 -10.25 -30.14
C THR A 342 -8.64 -10.78 -30.38
N ARG A 343 -9.43 -11.02 -29.31
CA ARG A 343 -10.83 -11.47 -29.42
C ARG A 343 -11.75 -10.36 -29.92
N ASN A 344 -11.53 -9.10 -29.51
CA ASN A 344 -12.26 -7.95 -30.02
C ASN A 344 -11.88 -7.64 -31.48
N GLN A 345 -10.60 -7.72 -31.86
CA GLN A 345 -10.16 -7.58 -33.26
C GLN A 345 -10.69 -8.71 -34.15
N GLY A 346 -10.77 -9.95 -33.64
CA GLY A 346 -11.42 -11.07 -34.32
C GLY A 346 -12.94 -10.92 -34.48
N SER A 347 -13.58 -10.06 -33.69
CA SER A 347 -15.01 -9.73 -33.81
C SER A 347 -15.27 -8.65 -34.86
N PHE A 348 -14.35 -7.70 -35.06
CA PHE A 348 -14.45 -6.68 -36.11
C PHE A 348 -14.16 -7.23 -37.51
N SER A 349 -13.48 -8.38 -37.61
CA SER A 349 -13.19 -9.02 -38.89
C SER A 349 -14.29 -9.98 -39.39
N ARG A 350 -15.34 -10.26 -38.60
CA ARG A 350 -16.46 -11.17 -39.00
C ARG A 350 -17.67 -10.47 -39.63
N HIS A 351 -17.62 -9.15 -39.77
CA HIS A 351 -18.64 -8.38 -40.49
C HIS A 351 -18.02 -7.62 -41.67
N ALA A 352 -17.39 -8.35 -42.59
CA ALA A 352 -17.18 -7.89 -43.96
C ALA A 352 -17.91 -8.89 -44.88
N SER A 353 -18.94 -8.41 -45.58
CA SER A 353 -19.72 -9.19 -46.54
C SER A 353 -18.88 -9.54 -47.79
N PRO A 354 -19.24 -10.61 -48.52
CA PRO A 354 -18.36 -11.24 -49.51
C PRO A 354 -18.41 -10.53 -50.87
N GLY A 355 -17.25 -10.32 -51.48
CA GLY A 355 -17.18 -9.80 -52.84
C GLY A 355 -15.77 -9.79 -53.42
N SER A 356 -15.64 -10.41 -54.60
CA SER A 356 -14.54 -10.40 -55.57
C SER A 356 -13.30 -11.26 -55.32
N ASP A 357 -13.15 -12.19 -56.26
CA ASP A 357 -12.03 -13.07 -56.58
C ASP A 357 -10.67 -12.39 -56.59
N LEU A 358 -9.64 -13.12 -56.12
CA LEU A 358 -8.32 -13.18 -56.76
C LEU A 358 -7.48 -14.34 -56.19
N ALA A 359 -7.25 -15.32 -57.07
CA ALA A 359 -6.10 -16.21 -57.22
C ALA A 359 -5.57 -17.01 -56.01
N LEU A 360 -5.82 -18.33 -56.10
CA LEU A 360 -5.13 -19.41 -55.40
C LEU A 360 -3.63 -19.46 -55.76
N LEU A 361 -2.76 -19.49 -54.74
CA LEU A 361 -1.43 -20.12 -54.80
C LEU A 361 -1.13 -20.83 -53.46
N PRO A 362 -0.31 -21.91 -53.49
CA PRO A 362 -0.52 -23.06 -52.61
C PRO A 362 0.07 -22.88 -51.20
N ARG A 363 -0.62 -23.56 -50.28
CA ARG A 363 -0.20 -23.90 -48.92
C ARG A 363 1.10 -24.71 -49.01
N ASP A 364 2.16 -24.17 -48.41
CA ASP A 364 3.31 -24.99 -48.04
C ASP A 364 3.62 -24.85 -46.55
N SER A 365 4.01 -25.99 -46.00
CA SER A 365 3.90 -26.38 -44.61
C SER A 365 4.96 -25.78 -43.68
N SER A 366 4.58 -25.66 -42.40
CA SER A 366 5.40 -25.91 -41.21
C SER A 366 6.75 -25.18 -41.07
N SER A 367 6.82 -24.22 -40.13
CA SER A 367 7.87 -24.13 -39.08
C SER A 367 8.04 -22.75 -38.40
N VAL A 368 7.26 -21.72 -38.74
CA VAL A 368 7.57 -20.34 -38.28
C VAL A 368 6.80 -19.86 -37.03
N TRP A 369 5.78 -20.60 -36.57
CA TRP A 369 4.85 -20.13 -35.52
C TRP A 369 5.38 -20.14 -34.07
N GLY A 370 6.59 -20.65 -33.81
CA GLY A 370 7.19 -20.63 -32.47
C GLY A 370 8.09 -19.42 -32.18
N ARG A 371 8.55 -18.71 -33.22
CA ARG A 371 9.58 -17.66 -33.10
C ARG A 371 8.97 -16.24 -33.13
N GLY A 372 7.87 -16.04 -33.85
CA GLY A 372 7.14 -14.77 -33.90
C GLY A 372 6.49 -14.38 -32.55
N ASP A 373 5.89 -15.34 -31.85
CA ASP A 373 5.24 -15.11 -30.54
C ASP A 373 6.25 -14.68 -29.47
N ARG A 374 7.47 -15.26 -29.47
CA ARG A 374 8.56 -14.83 -28.60
C ARG A 374 9.11 -13.46 -28.96
N MET A 375 9.21 -13.10 -30.25
CA MET A 375 9.69 -11.78 -30.66
C MET A 375 8.67 -10.68 -30.36
N VAL A 376 7.37 -10.96 -30.49
CA VAL A 376 6.31 -10.02 -30.09
C VAL A 376 6.26 -9.87 -28.57
N LYS A 377 6.37 -10.98 -27.81
CA LYS A 377 6.51 -10.93 -26.35
C LYS A 377 7.76 -10.15 -25.93
N MET A 378 8.90 -10.39 -26.56
CA MET A 378 10.13 -9.61 -26.32
C MET A 378 10.01 -8.15 -26.75
N ALA A 379 9.22 -7.81 -27.77
CA ALA A 379 8.98 -6.43 -28.19
C ALA A 379 8.06 -5.67 -27.22
N VAL A 380 7.05 -6.34 -26.65
CA VAL A 380 6.21 -5.80 -25.57
C VAL A 380 7.05 -5.53 -24.32
N TRP A 381 8.00 -6.43 -24.00
CA TRP A 381 8.94 -6.27 -22.90
C TRP A 381 10.05 -5.25 -23.23
N GLY A 382 10.45 -5.14 -24.50
CA GLY A 382 11.43 -4.20 -25.02
C GLY A 382 10.93 -2.77 -25.02
N LEU A 383 9.65 -2.53 -25.35
CA LEU A 383 9.03 -1.20 -25.29
C LEU A 383 8.93 -0.67 -23.85
N SER A 384 8.78 -1.54 -22.85
CA SER A 384 8.92 -1.14 -21.44
C SER A 384 10.35 -0.80 -21.02
N ALA A 385 11.37 -1.37 -21.69
CA ALA A 385 12.77 -1.08 -21.43
C ALA A 385 13.26 0.18 -22.18
N THR A 386 12.77 0.44 -23.40
CA THR A 386 13.19 1.59 -24.22
C THR A 386 12.56 2.91 -23.78
N LEU A 387 11.33 2.91 -23.24
CA LEU A 387 10.78 4.10 -22.56
C LEU A 387 11.51 4.42 -21.26
N GLY A 388 12.02 3.39 -20.56
CA GLY A 388 12.93 3.58 -19.42
C GLY A 388 14.31 4.10 -19.83
N ALA A 389 14.87 3.59 -20.94
CA ALA A 389 16.18 4.01 -21.44
C ALA A 389 16.19 5.41 -22.08
N ALA A 390 15.10 5.83 -22.73
CA ALA A 390 14.98 7.18 -23.27
C ALA A 390 14.90 8.23 -22.14
N VAL A 391 14.20 7.91 -21.04
CA VAL A 391 14.22 8.75 -19.83
C VAL A 391 15.60 8.72 -19.14
N PHE A 392 16.29 7.59 -19.16
CA PHE A 392 17.65 7.44 -18.61
C PHE A 392 18.71 8.24 -19.41
N ALA A 393 18.65 8.24 -20.74
CA ALA A 393 19.56 9.00 -21.59
C ALA A 393 19.36 10.51 -21.45
N VAL A 394 18.10 10.97 -21.33
CA VAL A 394 17.76 12.39 -21.07
C VAL A 394 18.17 12.81 -19.64
N ALA A 395 18.06 11.92 -18.66
CA ALA A 395 18.49 12.18 -17.29
C ALA A 395 20.03 12.16 -17.12
N GLN A 396 20.75 11.32 -17.87
CA GLN A 396 22.22 11.33 -17.88
C GLN A 396 22.79 12.54 -18.62
N THR A 397 22.22 12.95 -19.77
CA THR A 397 22.66 14.18 -20.45
C THR A 397 22.37 15.44 -19.63
N ALA A 398 21.34 15.44 -18.78
CA ALA A 398 21.10 16.54 -17.85
C ALA A 398 22.07 16.57 -16.64
N MET A 399 22.72 15.45 -16.31
CA MET A 399 23.72 15.39 -15.22
C MET A 399 25.14 15.72 -15.68
N ASP A 400 25.45 15.62 -16.98
CA ASP A 400 26.77 16.00 -17.53
C ASP A 400 26.89 17.51 -17.79
N TRP A 401 25.80 18.27 -17.70
CA TRP A 401 25.78 19.74 -17.82
C TRP A 401 25.72 20.42 -16.45
N GLY A 402 26.83 20.34 -15.71
CA GLY A 402 27.13 21.20 -14.56
C GLY A 402 28.34 20.70 -13.80
N PRO A 403 29.49 21.41 -13.82
CA PRO A 403 29.59 22.72 -13.18
C PRO A 403 30.41 23.79 -13.96
N GLU A 404 30.32 23.84 -15.29
CA GLU A 404 31.04 24.86 -16.09
C GLU A 404 30.14 25.96 -16.69
N VAL A 405 28.81 25.85 -16.61
CA VAL A 405 27.88 26.87 -17.14
C VAL A 405 27.39 27.87 -16.05
N LEU A 406 27.70 27.62 -14.77
CA LEU A 406 27.32 28.51 -13.65
C LEU A 406 28.35 29.60 -13.30
N LEU A 407 29.42 29.76 -14.08
CA LEU A 407 30.46 30.79 -13.88
C LEU A 407 30.51 31.86 -15.00
N GLN A 408 29.49 31.95 -15.86
CA GLN A 408 29.38 33.02 -16.87
C GLN A 408 28.11 33.89 -16.74
N LEU A 409 27.37 33.78 -15.63
CA LEU A 409 26.20 34.64 -15.38
C LEU A 409 26.18 35.31 -13.99
N PHE A 410 27.34 35.43 -13.34
CA PHE A 410 27.60 36.43 -12.30
C PHE A 410 29.07 36.86 -12.33
#